data_AF-A0A5E4I6C7-F1
#
_entry.id   AF-A0A5E4I6C7-F1
#
_cell.length_a   1.000
_cell.length_b   1.000
_cell.length_c   1.000
_cell.angle_alpha   90.00
_cell.angle_beta   90.00
_cell.angle_gamma   90.00
#
_symmetry.space_group_name_H-M   'P 1'
#
loop_
_entity.id
_entity.type
_entity.pdbx_description
1 polymer ?
#
loop_
_entity_poly.entity_id
_entity_poly.type
_entity_poly.pdbx_seq_one_letter_code
_entity_poly.pdbx_strand_id
1 'polypeptide(L)'
;MIIPIRCMSCGKVVADKWETYKKEVASGKSPKKVLDELGLTRYCCRSLFLTHVDMIEMLSLFKVRNVPLSSGKEDVNIENLIGKHLEPRDGETSRQAENE
;
A
#
# COMPACT_ATOMS: atom_id res chain seq x y z
N MET A 1 0.57 5.71 -3.47
CA MET A 1 1.75 5.76 -4.37
C MET A 1 2.90 5.06 -3.66
N ILE A 2 3.96 4.60 -4.34
CA ILE A 2 5.09 3.87 -3.73
C ILE A 2 5.69 4.64 -2.54
N ILE A 3 6.15 3.93 -1.50
CA ILE A 3 6.83 4.53 -0.34
C ILE A 3 8.13 5.22 -0.78
N PRO A 4 8.46 6.42 -0.27
CA PRO A 4 9.71 7.08 -0.66
C PRO A 4 10.94 6.27 -0.23
N ILE A 5 12.01 6.32 -1.03
CA ILE A 5 13.26 5.59 -0.77
C ILE A 5 13.89 6.00 0.58
N ARG A 6 13.84 7.29 0.89
CA ARG A 6 14.35 7.89 2.13
C ARG A 6 13.26 8.70 2.83
N CYS A 7 13.34 8.80 4.15
CA CYS A 7 12.46 9.68 4.92
C CYS A 7 12.74 11.16 4.57
N MET A 8 11.68 11.90 4.26
CA MET A 8 11.76 13.30 3.81
C MET A 8 12.39 14.25 4.82
N SER A 9 12.24 13.98 6.12
CA SER A 9 12.86 14.82 7.17
C SER A 9 14.23 14.30 7.61
N CYS A 10 14.35 12.98 7.67
CA CYS A 10 15.38 12.30 8.46
C CYS A 10 16.48 11.71 7.57
N GLY A 11 16.25 11.58 6.26
CA GLY A 11 17.20 11.06 5.27
C GLY A 11 17.52 9.56 5.39
N LYS A 12 17.01 8.88 6.42
CA LYS A 12 17.20 7.43 6.65
C LYS A 12 16.54 6.64 5.51
N VAL A 13 17.18 5.56 5.09
CA VAL A 13 16.60 4.59 4.14
C VAL A 13 15.45 3.86 4.82
N VAL A 14 14.32 3.81 4.13
CA VAL A 14 13.04 3.29 4.67
C VAL A 14 12.31 2.35 3.72
N ALA A 15 12.52 2.45 2.40
CA ALA A 15 11.78 1.64 1.43
C ALA A 15 12.05 0.13 1.55
N ASP A 16 13.24 -0.27 1.99
CA ASP A 16 13.62 -1.67 2.22
C ASP A 16 12.78 -2.37 3.29
N LYS A 17 12.13 -1.61 4.17
CA LYS A 17 11.40 -2.11 5.34
C LYS A 17 9.89 -2.19 5.15
N TRP A 18 9.37 -1.68 4.04
CA TRP A 18 7.93 -1.55 3.81
C TRP A 18 7.21 -2.88 3.72
N GLU A 19 7.73 -3.81 2.91
CA GLU A 19 7.16 -5.15 2.76
C GLU A 19 7.10 -5.91 4.09
N THR A 20 8.16 -5.82 4.90
CA THR A 20 8.19 -6.43 6.24
C THR A 20 7.14 -5.80 7.14
N TYR A 21 7.06 -4.46 7.18
CA TYR A 21 6.04 -3.77 7.97
C TYR A 21 4.61 -4.18 7.58
N LYS A 22 4.29 -4.22 6.28
CA LYS A 22 2.98 -4.65 5.78
C LYS A 22 2.63 -6.07 6.22
N LYS A 23 3.56 -7.02 6.09
CA LYS A 23 3.37 -8.43 6.48
C LYS A 23 3.11 -8.58 7.98
N GLU A 24 3.93 -7.93 8.80
CA GLU A 24 3.84 -8.02 10.25
C GLU A 24 2.55 -7.36 10.79
N VAL A 25 2.15 -6.21 10.24
CA VAL A 25 0.89 -5.57 10.60
C VAL A 25 -0.31 -6.40 10.14
N ALA A 26 -0.26 -6.97 8.93
CA ALA A 26 -1.30 -7.88 8.44
C ALA A 26 -1.43 -9.15 9.29
N SER A 27 -0.34 -9.61 9.92
CA SER A 27 -0.36 -10.74 10.87
C SER A 27 -1.00 -10.39 12.22
N GLY A 28 -1.43 -9.14 12.44
CA GLY A 28 -2.06 -8.68 13.67
C GLY A 28 -1.08 -8.13 14.73
N LYS A 29 0.21 -7.98 14.41
CA LYS A 29 1.15 -7.31 15.32
C LYS A 29 0.85 -5.81 15.40
N SER A 30 1.03 -5.22 16.58
CA SER A 30 0.79 -3.79 16.76
C SER A 30 1.83 -2.97 15.97
N PRO A 31 1.40 -1.92 15.23
CA PRO A 31 2.30 -1.11 14.40
C PRO A 31 3.49 -0.54 15.18
N LYS A 32 3.29 -0.16 16.45
CA LYS A 32 4.34 0.34 17.33
C LYS A 32 5.48 -0.67 17.51
N LYS A 33 5.16 -1.92 17.85
CA LYS A 33 6.15 -2.98 18.08
C LYS A 33 6.93 -3.29 16.80
N VAL A 34 6.24 -3.37 15.66
CA VAL A 34 6.87 -3.61 14.35
C VAL A 34 7.85 -2.49 14.00
N LEU A 35 7.48 -1.22 14.22
CA LEU A 35 8.36 -0.07 13.97
C LEU A 35 9.58 -0.05 14.91
N ASP A 36 9.42 -0.52 16.15
CA ASP A 36 10.51 -0.68 17.11
C ASP A 36 11.49 -1.78 16.65
N GLU A 37 10.98 -2.94 16.23
CA GLU A 37 11.76 -4.07 15.69
C GLU A 37 12.52 -3.70 14.41
N LEU A 38 11.93 -2.88 13.55
CA LEU A 38 12.56 -2.35 12.32
C LEU A 38 13.63 -1.27 12.59
N GLY A 39 13.85 -0.89 13.86
CA GLY A 39 14.85 0.08 14.28
C GLY A 39 14.51 1.52 13.86
N LEU A 40 13.23 1.85 13.73
CA LEU A 40 12.77 3.21 13.40
C LEU A 40 12.50 3.98 14.70
N THR A 41 13.52 4.65 15.26
CA THR A 41 13.38 5.36 16.54
C THR A 41 12.75 6.75 16.40
N ARG A 42 13.11 7.50 15.35
CA ARG A 42 12.64 8.88 15.15
C ARG A 42 11.19 8.94 14.66
N TYR A 43 10.41 9.86 15.23
CA TYR A 43 9.00 10.05 14.89
C TYR A 43 8.78 10.31 13.40
N CYS A 44 9.60 11.14 12.75
CA CYS A 44 9.47 11.48 11.33
C CYS A 44 9.54 10.27 10.41
N CYS A 45 10.43 9.31 10.70
CA CYS A 45 10.51 8.09 9.92
C CYS A 45 9.36 7.11 10.28
N ARG A 46 8.76 7.20 11.49
CA ARG A 46 7.54 6.42 11.88
C ARG A 46 6.26 6.97 11.26
N SER A 47 6.08 8.30 11.27
CA SER A 47 4.92 8.98 10.68
C SER A 47 4.75 8.58 9.22
N LEU A 48 5.86 8.46 8.50
CA LEU A 48 5.85 7.97 7.12
C LEU A 48 5.15 6.61 6.98
N PHE A 49 5.46 5.62 7.82
CA PHE A 49 4.85 4.29 7.74
C PHE A 49 3.38 4.26 8.19
N LEU A 50 3.02 5.14 9.13
CA LEU A 50 1.66 5.21 9.66
C LEU A 50 0.68 5.90 8.69
N THR A 51 1.16 6.86 7.90
CA THR A 51 0.31 7.63 6.97
C THR A 51 0.45 7.20 5.52
N HIS A 52 1.39 6.31 5.19
CA HIS A 52 1.58 5.86 3.82
C HIS A 52 0.45 4.96 3.36
N VAL A 53 -0.14 5.30 2.21
CA VAL A 53 -1.12 4.48 1.51
C VAL A 53 -0.55 4.10 0.15
N ASP A 54 -0.37 2.81 -0.05
CA ASP A 54 0.03 2.30 -1.35
C ASP A 54 -1.18 2.31 -2.29
N MET A 55 -1.02 3.01 -3.41
CA MET A 55 -2.08 3.15 -4.42
C MET A 55 -1.61 2.60 -5.76
N ILE A 56 -0.42 1.96 -5.81
CA ILE A 56 0.14 1.48 -7.08
C ILE A 56 -0.76 0.41 -7.70
N GLU A 57 -1.32 -0.47 -6.89
CA GLU A 57 -2.23 -1.53 -7.32
C GLU A 57 -3.49 -0.93 -7.95
N MET A 58 -4.13 0.03 -7.28
CA MET A 58 -5.29 0.74 -7.81
C MET A 58 -4.97 1.50 -9.10
N LEU A 59 -3.85 2.23 -9.14
CA LEU A 59 -3.45 3.01 -10.31
C LEU A 59 -3.04 2.14 -11.50
N SER A 60 -2.52 0.94 -11.26
CA SER A 60 -2.11 0.00 -12.32
C SER A 60 -3.27 -0.44 -13.21
N LEU A 61 -4.50 -0.35 -12.71
CA LEU A 61 -5.73 -0.66 -13.46
C LEU A 61 -6.04 0.38 -14.54
N PHE A 62 -5.51 1.60 -14.41
CA PHE A 62 -5.73 2.68 -15.35
C PHE A 62 -4.58 2.72 -16.36
N LYS A 63 -4.76 2.02 -17.48
CA LYS A 63 -3.89 2.22 -18.65
C LYS A 63 -4.18 3.62 -19.20
N VAL A 64 -3.24 4.56 -19.03
CA VAL A 64 -3.26 5.82 -19.79
C VAL A 64 -3.13 5.44 -21.25
N ARG A 65 -4.24 5.49 -21.98
CA ARG A 65 -4.20 5.37 -23.44
C ARG A 65 -3.43 6.59 -23.94
N ASN A 66 -2.25 6.35 -24.52
CA ASN A 66 -1.35 7.28 -25.22
C ASN A 66 -0.30 8.01 -24.38
N VAL A 67 0.67 7.26 -23.83
CA VAL A 67 2.06 7.75 -23.81
C VAL A 67 2.87 6.79 -24.67
N PRO A 68 3.54 7.25 -25.74
CA PRO A 68 4.47 6.41 -26.48
C PRO A 68 5.68 6.12 -25.57
N LEU A 69 5.59 5.06 -24.78
CA LEU A 69 6.75 4.43 -24.18
C LEU A 69 7.49 3.70 -25.29
N SER A 70 8.72 4.12 -25.56
CA SER A 70 9.61 3.71 -26.65
C SER A 70 10.06 2.25 -26.62
N SER A 71 9.33 1.36 -25.95
CA SER A 71 9.71 -0.04 -25.83
C SER A 71 8.49 -0.94 -25.64
N GLY A 72 7.86 -1.24 -26.77
CA GLY A 72 7.42 -2.59 -27.18
C GLY A 72 6.54 -3.43 -26.25
N LYS A 73 5.26 -3.53 -26.64
CA LYS A 73 4.36 -4.71 -26.62
C LYS A 73 3.96 -5.32 -25.27
N GLU A 74 2.70 -5.08 -24.88
CA GLU A 74 1.64 -6.09 -24.86
C GLU A 74 0.30 -5.44 -24.42
N ASP A 75 -0.74 -5.60 -25.23
CA ASP A 75 -2.07 -5.13 -24.93
C ASP A 75 -2.83 -6.22 -24.19
N VAL A 76 -2.81 -6.17 -22.85
CA VAL A 76 -3.58 -7.10 -22.02
C VAL A 76 -5.08 -6.81 -22.20
N ASN A 77 -5.83 -7.84 -22.61
CA ASN A 77 -7.27 -7.80 -22.86
C ASN A 77 -8.04 -7.59 -21.54
N ILE A 78 -8.75 -6.45 -21.44
CA ILE A 78 -9.32 -5.89 -20.21
C ILE A 78 -10.61 -6.61 -19.75
N GLU A 79 -11.24 -7.41 -20.62
CA GLU A 79 -12.57 -7.99 -20.34
C GLU A 79 -12.58 -9.04 -19.21
N ASN A 80 -11.44 -9.68 -18.89
CA ASN A 80 -11.38 -10.74 -17.87
C ASN A 80 -10.98 -10.27 -16.46
N LEU A 81 -10.65 -8.99 -16.27
CA LEU A 81 -10.19 -8.46 -14.96
C LEU A 81 -11.31 -7.85 -14.12
N ILE A 82 -12.45 -7.50 -14.72
CA ILE A 82 -13.56 -6.82 -14.03
C ILE A 82 -14.36 -7.80 -13.13
N GLY A 83 -14.15 -9.11 -13.25
CA GLY A 83 -15.07 -10.11 -12.72
C GLY A 83 -14.74 -10.88 -11.44
N LYS A 84 -13.58 -10.74 -10.77
CA LYS A 84 -13.23 -11.70 -9.69
C LYS A 84 -12.54 -11.25 -8.40
N HIS A 85 -12.33 -9.96 -8.12
CA HIS A 85 -11.71 -9.63 -6.83
C HIS A 85 -12.08 -8.24 -6.28
N LEU A 86 -13.37 -8.04 -6.05
CA LEU A 86 -13.83 -7.15 -4.99
C LEU A 86 -14.21 -8.03 -3.79
N GLU A 87 -13.21 -8.54 -3.09
CA GLU A 87 -13.44 -8.96 -1.71
C GLU A 87 -13.25 -7.71 -0.83
N PRO A 88 -14.27 -7.31 -0.04
CA PRO A 88 -14.15 -6.20 0.88
C PRO A 88 -13.09 -6.52 1.94
N ARG A 89 -12.11 -5.63 2.13
CA ARG A 89 -11.16 -5.77 3.23
C ARG A 89 -11.89 -5.50 4.55
N ASP A 90 -11.84 -6.52 5.41
CA ASP A 90 -12.40 -6.61 6.75
C ASP A 90 -12.20 -5.34 7.59
N GLY A 91 -13.32 -4.70 7.93
CA GLY A 91 -13.36 -3.52 8.81
C GLY A 91 -14.69 -2.76 8.88
N GLU A 92 -15.63 -2.95 7.94
CA GLU A 92 -16.89 -2.17 7.88
C GLU A 92 -18.16 -2.96 8.25
N THR A 93 -18.04 -4.17 8.80
CA THR A 93 -19.20 -4.91 9.30
C THR A 93 -19.32 -4.75 10.83
N SER A 94 -20.00 -3.70 11.29
CA SER A 94 -20.58 -3.64 12.66
C SER A 94 -21.52 -2.46 12.97
N ARG A 95 -22.00 -1.67 12.00
CA ARG A 95 -22.89 -0.52 12.31
C ARG A 95 -24.21 -0.42 11.53
N GLN A 96 -24.64 -1.49 10.88
CA GLN A 96 -25.94 -1.55 10.19
C GLN A 96 -26.61 -2.91 10.46
N ALA A 97 -26.90 -3.16 11.74
CA ALA A 97 -27.81 -4.22 12.16
C ALA A 97 -28.55 -3.76 13.44
N GLU A 98 -28.98 -2.50 13.45
CA GLU A 98 -29.99 -1.98 14.37
C GLU A 98 -30.83 -0.99 13.55
N ASN A 99 -32.09 -1.39 13.32
CA ASN A 99 -33.24 -0.66 12.78
C ASN A 99 -33.76 -1.16 11.42
N GLU A 100 -35.00 -1.63 11.52
CA GLU A 100 -35.98 -2.07 10.50
C GLU A 100 -35.92 -3.53 10.03
#